data_AF-A0AAD9RGR5-F1
#
_entry.id   AF-A0AAD9RGR5-F1
#
_cell.length_a   1.000
_cell.length_b   1.000
_cell.length_c   1.000
_cell.angle_alpha   90.00
_cell.angle_beta   90.00
_cell.angle_gamma   90.00
#
_symmetry.space_group_name_H-M   'P 1'
#
loop_
_entity.id
_entity.type
_entity.pdbx_description
1 polymer ?
#
loop_
_entity_poly.entity_id
_entity_poly.type
_entity_poly.pdbx_seq_one_letter_code
_entity_poly.pdbx_strand_id
1 'polypeptide(L)'
;MEKFRQCVIVCVIIAACTCGVRTECESRGRISLLTSIHDDAPCKKLSTKGVLLYEAAKLLAEVHNNKTNTIDIDIAVFDTCGSITGALKAAMKALVSADINCLQAPHYLGIIGPDTSTNAEAVHKVTSVLKIPHIVRKASNAPYLHQLIHESDSYLVQGALKIIEKLKWKSFTLVADVEEESDDDVQNIAKKLTMAAIAKNLCVIVHDADDEEFTSHIVHIGQPDEGFFSKPVNATIIVVSEGNLEEHLSGVNTSNTILLLEDTRDELPGLEGKVERSKWWPEDTNGKYDAEELREVRWLEDAIEVYTKALDSVCKKKKCKSSMNAVDWNNVLANVLAAHNTQSQETSQSLDLSIKSKTSKLENLGSVTVKKNAAKIHWAEEDEDDEQDDAENDDVPEAFEKLISEEKGKRTGCATKEMKMLHEDEQDTTHVLVSEMDDNEWWTMVGTVSGVGVAMFVVGILAVYVVYTNIRGPVPKNKSRIDRDTSLRRAGSDRELPTSGRTARPTRGPQRRDSNRSIRSNISEKSV
;
A
#
# COMPACT_ATOMS: atom_id res chain seq x y z
N MET A 1 -36.88 -53.64 16.23
CA MET A 1 -36.89 -52.18 15.97
C MET A 1 -35.52 -51.53 16.17
N GLU A 2 -34.67 -51.97 17.11
CA GLU A 2 -33.34 -51.35 17.33
C GLU A 2 -32.36 -51.45 16.16
N LYS A 3 -32.32 -52.58 15.43
CA LYS A 3 -31.42 -52.75 14.27
C LYS A 3 -31.72 -51.78 13.12
N PHE A 4 -32.98 -51.39 12.95
CA PHE A 4 -33.38 -50.42 11.92
C PHE A 4 -32.93 -49.01 12.31
N ARG A 5 -32.99 -48.69 13.61
CA ARG A 5 -32.57 -47.40 14.16
C ARG A 5 -31.04 -47.22 14.10
N GLN A 6 -30.26 -48.27 14.36
CA GLN A 6 -28.81 -48.25 14.18
C GLN A 6 -28.39 -48.11 12.71
N CYS A 7 -29.10 -48.74 11.78
CA CYS A 7 -28.80 -48.60 10.35
C CYS A 7 -29.08 -47.17 9.85
N VAL A 8 -30.17 -46.54 10.30
CA VAL A 8 -30.50 -45.15 9.94
C VAL A 8 -29.46 -44.18 10.50
N ILE A 9 -29.00 -44.37 11.75
CA ILE A 9 -27.96 -43.52 12.36
C ILE A 9 -26.63 -43.64 11.61
N VAL A 10 -26.23 -44.86 11.20
CA VAL A 10 -25.00 -45.06 10.43
C VAL A 10 -25.10 -44.45 9.02
N CYS A 11 -26.25 -44.59 8.34
CA CYS A 11 -26.46 -43.95 7.05
C CYS A 11 -26.49 -42.41 7.15
N VAL A 12 -27.02 -41.84 8.23
CA VAL A 12 -27.02 -40.38 8.48
C VAL A 12 -25.61 -39.86 8.77
N ILE A 13 -24.80 -40.60 9.52
CA ILE A 13 -23.39 -40.23 9.80
C ILE A 13 -22.54 -40.35 8.53
N ILE A 14 -22.72 -41.40 7.72
CA ILE A 14 -22.01 -41.56 6.45
C ILE A 14 -22.45 -40.48 5.45
N ALA A 15 -23.74 -40.15 5.38
CA ALA A 15 -24.24 -39.06 4.53
C ALA A 15 -23.71 -37.69 4.97
N ALA A 16 -23.61 -37.44 6.29
CA ALA A 16 -23.04 -36.20 6.83
C ALA A 16 -21.52 -36.08 6.56
N CYS A 17 -20.79 -37.19 6.47
CA CYS A 17 -19.36 -37.19 6.15
C CYS A 17 -19.04 -37.25 4.64
N THR A 18 -20.01 -37.59 3.78
CA THR A 18 -19.84 -37.53 2.31
C THR A 18 -20.38 -36.26 1.67
N CYS A 19 -21.09 -35.42 2.43
CA CYS A 19 -21.39 -34.05 2.03
C CYS A 19 -20.18 -33.14 2.29
N GLY A 20 -19.05 -33.46 1.66
CA GLY A 20 -18.08 -32.43 1.30
C GLY A 20 -18.75 -31.59 0.22
N VAL A 21 -19.61 -30.66 0.64
CA VAL A 21 -20.10 -29.58 -0.22
C VAL A 21 -18.83 -28.93 -0.75
N ARG A 22 -18.56 -29.09 -2.05
CA ARG A 22 -17.63 -28.20 -2.73
C ARG A 22 -18.17 -26.81 -2.45
N THR A 23 -17.46 -26.03 -1.64
CA THR A 23 -17.76 -24.62 -1.48
C THR A 23 -17.64 -24.02 -2.87
N GLU A 24 -18.78 -23.68 -3.46
CA GLU A 24 -18.79 -22.98 -4.74
C GLU A 24 -18.19 -21.60 -4.47
N CYS A 25 -17.06 -21.32 -5.11
CA CYS A 25 -16.43 -20.02 -5.01
C CYS A 25 -17.41 -18.94 -5.50
N GLU A 26 -17.48 -17.82 -4.78
CA GLU A 26 -18.37 -16.72 -5.14
C GLU A 26 -18.11 -16.23 -6.57
N SER A 27 -19.16 -15.83 -7.28
CA SER A 27 -19.04 -15.35 -8.67
C SER A 27 -18.43 -13.95 -8.80
N ARG A 28 -17.95 -13.37 -7.69
CA ARG A 28 -17.38 -12.01 -7.59
C ARG A 28 -15.87 -12.08 -7.41
N GLY A 29 -15.17 -11.06 -7.90
CA GLY A 29 -13.73 -10.92 -7.69
C GLY A 29 -13.43 -10.26 -6.35
N ARG A 30 -12.78 -10.98 -5.43
CA ARG A 30 -12.47 -10.45 -4.11
C ARG A 30 -11.06 -9.86 -4.04
N ILE A 31 -10.95 -8.65 -3.50
CA ILE A 31 -9.69 -8.00 -3.13
C ILE A 31 -9.67 -7.88 -1.59
N SER A 32 -8.52 -8.14 -0.97
CA SER A 32 -8.35 -7.87 0.47
C SER A 32 -7.49 -6.63 0.68
N LEU A 33 -8.02 -5.64 1.38
CA LEU A 33 -7.27 -4.46 1.81
C LEU A 33 -6.77 -4.69 3.24
N LEU A 34 -5.45 -4.67 3.43
CA LEU A 34 -4.84 -4.69 4.76
C LEU A 34 -4.39 -3.27 5.09
N THR A 35 -5.04 -2.62 6.06
CA THR A 35 -4.72 -1.24 6.45
C THR A 35 -4.85 -1.02 7.95
N SER A 36 -4.18 -0.01 8.50
CA SER A 36 -4.22 0.37 9.91
C SER A 36 -5.51 1.14 10.23
N ILE A 37 -6.59 0.46 10.63
CA ILE A 37 -7.80 1.15 11.13
C ILE A 37 -7.55 1.68 12.55
N HIS A 38 -6.64 1.03 13.28
CA HIS A 38 -6.13 1.49 14.57
C HIS A 38 -4.61 1.60 14.56
N ASP A 39 -4.06 2.63 15.19
CA ASP A 39 -2.62 2.93 15.16
C ASP A 39 -1.83 2.38 16.35
N ASP A 40 -2.41 1.42 17.08
CA ASP A 40 -1.79 0.80 18.24
C ASP A 40 -1.92 -0.72 18.23
N ALA A 41 -0.90 -1.41 18.74
CA ALA A 41 -0.86 -2.88 18.78
C ALA A 41 -2.09 -3.56 19.45
N PRO A 42 -2.73 -3.00 20.50
CA PRO A 42 -3.97 -3.56 21.04
C PRO A 42 -5.24 -3.20 20.26
N CYS A 43 -5.15 -2.46 19.14
CA CYS A 43 -6.24 -2.06 18.27
C CYS A 43 -7.33 -1.25 18.99
N LYS A 44 -6.95 -0.14 19.64
CA LYS A 44 -7.86 0.73 20.42
C LYS A 44 -7.84 2.19 19.98
N LYS A 45 -6.71 2.71 19.53
CA LYS A 45 -6.56 4.08 19.04
C LYS A 45 -6.96 4.10 17.56
N LEU A 46 -8.14 4.65 17.25
CA LEU A 46 -8.62 4.79 15.88
C LEU A 46 -7.70 5.71 15.06
N SER A 47 -7.55 5.36 13.79
CA SER A 47 -6.85 6.14 12.76
C SER A 47 -7.88 6.79 11.83
N THR A 48 -7.87 8.12 11.69
CA THR A 48 -8.74 8.85 10.74
C THR A 48 -8.49 8.37 9.32
N LYS A 49 -7.23 8.34 8.90
CA LYS A 49 -6.74 7.75 7.64
C LYS A 49 -7.23 6.33 7.42
N GLY A 50 -7.14 5.48 8.45
CA GLY A 50 -7.61 4.10 8.39
C GLY A 50 -9.13 3.96 8.18
N VAL A 51 -9.92 4.80 8.86
CA VAL A 51 -11.38 4.83 8.72
C VAL A 51 -11.78 5.38 7.35
N LEU A 52 -11.07 6.41 6.86
CA LEU A 52 -11.26 6.95 5.51
C LEU A 52 -11.05 5.87 4.45
N LEU A 53 -9.90 5.16 4.50
CA LEU A 53 -9.60 4.07 3.57
C LEU A 53 -10.62 2.94 3.64
N TYR A 54 -11.15 2.64 4.83
CA TYR A 54 -12.21 1.65 5.01
C TYR A 54 -13.52 2.03 4.30
N GLU A 55 -13.98 3.27 4.43
CA GLU A 55 -15.20 3.71 3.74
C GLU A 55 -14.97 3.96 2.24
N ALA A 56 -13.80 4.49 1.87
CA ALA A 56 -13.38 4.66 0.49
C ALA A 56 -13.36 3.32 -0.26
N ALA A 57 -12.81 2.27 0.33
CA ALA A 57 -12.79 0.93 -0.27
C ALA A 57 -14.20 0.46 -0.66
N LYS A 58 -15.21 0.65 0.20
CA LYS A 58 -16.59 0.28 -0.10
C LYS A 58 -17.18 1.16 -1.20
N LEU A 59 -16.97 2.47 -1.12
CA LEU A 59 -17.46 3.41 -2.11
C LEU A 59 -16.88 3.13 -3.51
N LEU A 60 -15.57 2.91 -3.60
CA LEU A 60 -14.88 2.60 -4.85
C LEU A 60 -15.37 1.28 -5.46
N ALA A 61 -15.61 0.24 -4.64
CA ALA A 61 -16.21 -1.01 -5.11
C ALA A 61 -17.64 -0.80 -5.66
N GLU A 62 -18.48 -0.03 -4.96
CA GLU A 62 -19.83 0.32 -5.42
C GLU A 62 -19.79 1.11 -6.74
N VAL A 63 -18.93 2.12 -6.83
CA VAL A 63 -18.75 2.95 -8.01
C VAL A 63 -18.30 2.10 -9.20
N HIS A 64 -17.33 1.21 -9.01
CA HIS A 64 -16.86 0.30 -10.05
C HIS A 64 -18.00 -0.62 -10.54
N ASN A 65 -18.71 -1.26 -9.61
CA ASN A 65 -19.78 -2.21 -9.92
C ASN A 65 -20.98 -1.54 -10.62
N ASN A 66 -21.24 -0.26 -10.33
CA ASN A 66 -22.31 0.50 -10.98
C ASN A 66 -21.92 0.99 -12.39
N LYS A 67 -20.64 1.34 -12.60
CA LYS A 67 -20.14 1.86 -13.89
C LYS A 67 -19.89 0.76 -14.91
N THR A 68 -19.52 -0.43 -14.47
CA THR A 68 -19.00 -1.48 -15.35
C THR A 68 -19.99 -2.64 -15.55
N ASN A 69 -19.96 -3.22 -16.75
CA ASN A 69 -20.69 -4.46 -17.06
C ASN A 69 -19.77 -5.69 -16.93
N THR A 70 -18.77 -5.63 -16.06
CA THR A 70 -17.76 -6.66 -15.84
C THR A 70 -18.14 -7.50 -14.62
N ILE A 71 -17.19 -8.26 -14.06
CA ILE A 71 -17.42 -9.07 -12.87
C ILE A 71 -17.44 -8.14 -11.67
N ASP A 72 -18.51 -8.22 -10.87
CA ASP A 72 -18.58 -7.43 -9.64
C ASP A 72 -17.38 -7.74 -8.75
N ILE A 73 -16.79 -6.69 -8.17
CA ILE A 73 -15.74 -6.82 -7.17
C ILE A 73 -16.28 -6.65 -5.76
N ASP A 74 -15.67 -7.36 -4.82
CA ASP A 74 -15.84 -7.16 -3.37
C ASP A 74 -14.49 -6.78 -2.75
N ILE A 75 -14.50 -5.79 -1.87
CA ILE A 75 -13.28 -5.36 -1.14
C ILE A 75 -13.49 -5.64 0.34
N ALA A 76 -12.74 -6.61 0.85
CA ALA A 76 -12.74 -6.97 2.25
C ALA A 76 -11.58 -6.27 2.97
N VAL A 77 -11.89 -5.39 3.92
CA VAL A 77 -10.90 -4.62 4.68
C VAL A 77 -10.58 -5.32 5.99
N PHE A 78 -9.29 -5.45 6.31
CA PHE A 78 -8.81 -6.07 7.54
C PHE A 78 -7.81 -5.16 8.26
N ASP A 79 -8.11 -4.92 9.53
CA ASP A 79 -7.31 -4.08 10.40
C ASP A 79 -5.96 -4.72 10.77
N THR A 80 -4.88 -3.99 10.51
CA THR A 80 -3.50 -4.38 10.83
C THR A 80 -3.02 -3.85 12.18
N CYS A 81 -3.77 -2.93 12.81
CA CYS A 81 -3.45 -2.35 14.11
C CYS A 81 -2.02 -1.76 14.20
N GLY A 82 -1.54 -1.13 13.12
CA GLY A 82 -0.20 -0.54 13.02
C GLY A 82 1.00 -1.48 13.28
N SER A 83 0.81 -2.81 13.36
CA SER A 83 1.84 -3.71 13.89
C SER A 83 2.05 -4.95 13.03
N ILE A 84 3.26 -5.53 13.09
CA ILE A 84 3.59 -6.76 12.35
C ILE A 84 2.66 -7.92 12.75
N THR A 85 2.39 -8.08 14.05
CA THR A 85 1.50 -9.13 14.56
C THR A 85 0.06 -8.91 14.09
N GLY A 86 -0.42 -7.68 14.11
CA GLY A 86 -1.75 -7.33 13.61
C GLY A 86 -1.85 -7.55 12.10
N ALA A 87 -0.85 -7.15 11.31
CA ALA A 87 -0.78 -7.39 9.87
C ALA A 87 -0.81 -8.88 9.51
N LEU A 88 -0.03 -9.72 10.22
CA LEU A 88 -0.08 -11.18 10.04
C LEU A 88 -1.46 -11.76 10.38
N LYS A 89 -2.09 -11.29 11.47
CA LYS A 89 -3.44 -11.70 11.85
C LYS A 89 -4.48 -11.28 10.81
N ALA A 90 -4.36 -10.06 10.27
CA ALA A 90 -5.21 -9.52 9.22
C ALA A 90 -5.10 -10.35 7.94
N ALA A 91 -3.88 -10.67 7.51
CA ALA A 91 -3.63 -11.54 6.37
C ALA A 91 -4.23 -12.94 6.56
N MET A 92 -4.04 -13.57 7.71
CA MET A 92 -4.64 -14.88 7.99
C MET A 92 -6.17 -14.82 7.96
N LYS A 93 -6.79 -13.76 8.50
CA LYS A 93 -8.23 -13.54 8.39
C LYS A 93 -8.68 -13.37 6.94
N ALA A 94 -7.93 -12.61 6.13
CA ALA A 94 -8.21 -12.43 4.71
C ALA A 94 -8.24 -13.78 3.97
N LEU A 95 -7.20 -14.60 4.15
CA LEU A 95 -7.08 -15.92 3.52
C LEU A 95 -8.20 -16.88 3.94
N VAL A 96 -8.56 -16.89 5.23
CA VAL A 96 -9.65 -17.73 5.73
C VAL A 96 -11.02 -17.25 5.23
N SER A 97 -11.22 -15.92 5.18
CA SER A 97 -12.47 -15.33 4.72
C SER A 97 -12.75 -15.55 3.24
N ALA A 98 -11.70 -15.71 2.43
CA ALA A 98 -11.81 -15.94 1.00
C ALA A 98 -12.02 -17.42 0.63
N ASP A 99 -12.03 -18.34 1.61
CA ASP A 99 -11.89 -19.80 1.42
C ASP A 99 -10.59 -20.17 0.71
N ILE A 100 -9.79 -21.02 1.34
CA ILE A 100 -8.49 -21.47 0.81
C ILE A 100 -8.64 -22.11 -0.58
N ASN A 101 -9.79 -22.72 -0.88
CA ASN A 101 -10.07 -23.32 -2.19
C ASN A 101 -10.34 -22.29 -3.30
N CYS A 102 -10.56 -21.02 -2.95
CA CYS A 102 -10.96 -19.94 -3.86
C CYS A 102 -9.91 -18.83 -4.01
N LEU A 103 -8.68 -19.04 -3.51
CA LEU A 103 -7.55 -18.10 -3.56
C LEU A 103 -6.92 -17.92 -4.95
N GLN A 104 -7.72 -18.03 -6.01
CA GLN A 104 -7.28 -17.89 -7.39
C GLN A 104 -8.23 -16.98 -8.16
N ALA A 105 -7.68 -16.17 -9.08
CA ALA A 105 -8.50 -15.42 -10.03
C ALA A 105 -9.37 -16.38 -10.84
N PRO A 106 -10.63 -16.03 -11.15
CA PRO A 106 -11.24 -14.71 -10.98
C PRO A 106 -11.86 -14.46 -9.60
N HIS A 107 -11.83 -15.42 -8.67
CA HIS A 107 -12.55 -15.36 -7.39
C HIS A 107 -11.79 -14.54 -6.33
N TYR A 108 -10.46 -14.66 -6.30
CA TYR A 108 -9.60 -13.89 -5.42
C TYR A 108 -8.48 -13.25 -6.23
N LEU A 109 -8.46 -11.92 -6.26
CA LEU A 109 -7.56 -11.14 -7.11
C LEU A 109 -6.22 -10.86 -6.42
N GLY A 110 -6.22 -10.68 -5.11
CA GLY A 110 -4.99 -10.44 -4.35
C GLY A 110 -5.22 -9.52 -3.16
N ILE A 111 -4.10 -8.97 -2.69
CA ILE A 111 -4.04 -8.11 -1.51
C ILE A 111 -3.59 -6.70 -1.91
N ILE A 112 -4.15 -5.68 -1.27
CA ILE A 112 -3.65 -4.30 -1.27
C ILE A 112 -3.05 -4.04 0.12
N GLY A 113 -1.83 -3.53 0.17
CA GLY A 113 -1.09 -3.33 1.40
C GLY A 113 -0.41 -4.61 1.94
N PRO A 114 0.02 -4.61 3.21
CA PRO A 114 -0.18 -3.59 4.25
C PRO A 114 0.63 -2.29 4.06
N ASP A 115 0.33 -1.29 4.89
CA ASP A 115 0.79 0.10 4.72
C ASP A 115 2.32 0.29 4.81
N THR A 116 3.01 -0.49 5.65
CA THR A 116 4.47 -0.38 5.82
C THR A 116 5.22 -1.51 5.12
N SER A 117 6.44 -1.23 4.65
CA SER A 117 7.27 -2.25 4.00
C SER A 117 7.61 -3.42 4.93
N THR A 118 7.85 -3.15 6.20
CA THR A 118 8.13 -4.18 7.22
C THR A 118 6.94 -5.12 7.42
N ASN A 119 5.72 -4.56 7.49
CA ASN A 119 4.50 -5.36 7.57
C ASN A 119 4.28 -6.14 6.26
N ALA A 120 4.57 -5.52 5.11
CA ALA A 120 4.38 -6.16 3.80
C ALA A 120 5.29 -7.35 3.62
N GLU A 121 6.57 -7.23 3.97
CA GLU A 121 7.52 -8.35 3.95
C GLU A 121 7.14 -9.46 4.93
N ALA A 122 6.65 -9.10 6.13
CA ALA A 122 6.21 -10.08 7.11
C ALA A 122 5.01 -10.89 6.61
N VAL A 123 3.99 -10.22 6.07
CA VAL A 123 2.81 -10.86 5.47
C VAL A 123 3.20 -11.69 4.25
N HIS A 124 4.09 -11.16 3.41
CA HIS A 124 4.57 -11.81 2.19
C HIS A 124 5.18 -13.19 2.44
N LYS A 125 5.92 -13.37 3.53
CA LYS A 125 6.49 -14.68 3.92
C LYS A 125 5.44 -15.77 4.03
N VAL A 126 4.20 -15.41 4.37
CA VAL A 126 3.07 -16.34 4.45
C VAL A 126 2.35 -16.44 3.10
N THR A 127 2.03 -15.31 2.48
CA THR A 127 1.18 -15.28 1.27
C THR A 127 1.89 -15.75 0.00
N SER A 128 3.23 -15.65 -0.04
CA SER A 128 4.06 -16.17 -1.13
C SER A 128 3.98 -17.69 -1.29
N VAL A 129 3.77 -18.44 -0.21
CA VAL A 129 3.54 -19.90 -0.25
C VAL A 129 2.27 -20.22 -1.05
N LEU A 130 1.27 -19.34 -0.96
CA LEU A 130 0.00 -19.43 -1.68
C LEU A 130 0.03 -18.70 -3.03
N LYS A 131 1.16 -18.09 -3.39
CA LYS A 131 1.38 -17.34 -4.64
C LYS A 131 0.37 -16.20 -4.85
N ILE A 132 -0.01 -15.54 -3.76
CA ILE A 132 -0.97 -14.44 -3.79
C ILE A 132 -0.21 -13.14 -4.07
N PRO A 133 -0.59 -12.37 -5.12
CA PRO A 133 0.01 -11.09 -5.38
C PRO A 133 -0.46 -10.02 -4.39
N HIS A 134 0.44 -9.09 -4.10
CA HIS A 134 0.17 -7.86 -3.36
C HIS A 134 0.51 -6.65 -4.21
N ILE A 135 -0.30 -5.60 -4.09
CA ILE A 135 0.06 -4.25 -4.50
C ILE A 135 0.49 -3.48 -3.24
N VAL A 136 1.71 -2.96 -3.25
CA VAL A 136 2.35 -2.28 -2.11
C VAL A 136 2.95 -0.94 -2.56
N ARG A 137 3.22 -0.05 -1.59
CA ARG A 137 3.74 1.30 -1.84
C ARG A 137 5.23 1.34 -2.14
N LYS A 138 6.01 0.53 -1.42
CA LYS A 138 7.48 0.50 -1.54
C LYS A 138 7.94 -0.59 -2.48
N ALA A 139 8.98 -0.28 -3.26
CA ALA A 139 9.65 -1.23 -4.13
C ALA A 139 10.11 -2.45 -3.35
N SER A 140 9.88 -3.65 -3.89
CA SER A 140 10.44 -4.88 -3.38
C SER A 140 10.81 -5.79 -4.54
N ASN A 141 11.95 -6.49 -4.40
CA ASN A 141 12.37 -7.51 -5.35
C ASN A 141 11.72 -8.87 -5.08
N ALA A 142 10.86 -8.96 -4.06
CA ALA A 142 10.21 -10.21 -3.69
C ALA A 142 9.15 -10.60 -4.74
N PRO A 143 9.09 -11.87 -5.16
CA PRO A 143 8.10 -12.32 -6.14
C PRO A 143 6.69 -12.13 -5.55
N TYR A 144 5.70 -11.74 -6.35
CA TYR A 144 4.33 -11.48 -5.89
C TYR A 144 4.16 -10.24 -5.00
N LEU A 145 5.19 -9.41 -4.78
CA LEU A 145 5.03 -8.04 -4.29
C LEU A 145 5.24 -7.07 -5.47
N HIS A 146 4.21 -6.29 -5.79
CA HIS A 146 4.26 -5.33 -6.89
C HIS A 146 4.12 -3.92 -6.36
N GLN A 147 5.02 -3.03 -6.80
CA GLN A 147 4.97 -1.64 -6.39
C GLN A 147 4.02 -0.84 -7.29
N LEU A 148 2.96 -0.30 -6.70
CA LEU A 148 2.21 0.78 -7.34
C LEU A 148 2.85 2.10 -6.91
N ILE A 149 3.33 2.87 -7.89
CA ILE A 149 4.01 4.15 -7.63
C ILE A 149 3.02 5.09 -6.97
N HIS A 150 3.39 5.61 -5.81
CA HIS A 150 2.65 6.66 -5.14
C HIS A 150 2.79 7.97 -5.89
N GLU A 151 1.78 8.81 -5.80
CA GLU A 151 1.83 10.15 -6.36
C GLU A 151 3.00 10.96 -5.78
N SER A 152 3.62 11.77 -6.64
CA SER A 152 4.78 12.60 -6.31
C SER A 152 4.36 14.06 -6.19
N ASP A 153 4.78 14.74 -5.12
CA ASP A 153 4.58 16.20 -4.91
C ASP A 153 5.36 17.10 -5.89
N SER A 154 6.11 16.50 -6.82
CA SER A 154 6.95 17.23 -7.76
C SER A 154 6.17 18.27 -8.58
N TYR A 155 4.90 18.04 -8.88
CA TYR A 155 4.11 18.99 -9.66
C TYR A 155 3.81 20.28 -8.90
N LEU A 156 3.54 20.22 -7.60
CA LEU A 156 3.36 21.41 -6.76
C LEU A 156 4.63 22.24 -6.74
N VAL A 157 5.78 21.59 -6.59
CA VAL A 157 7.09 22.24 -6.64
C VAL A 157 7.33 22.91 -8.00
N GLN A 158 7.09 22.21 -9.11
CA GLN A 158 7.30 22.78 -10.44
C GLN A 158 6.29 23.89 -10.76
N GLY A 159 5.05 23.75 -10.31
CA GLY A 159 4.00 24.75 -10.46
C GLY A 159 4.36 26.04 -9.71
N ALA A 160 4.71 25.93 -8.42
CA ALA A 160 5.17 27.05 -7.60
C ALA A 160 6.38 27.75 -8.23
N LEU A 161 7.41 26.99 -8.62
CA LEU A 161 8.58 27.56 -9.28
C LEU A 161 8.25 28.25 -10.61
N LYS A 162 7.22 27.79 -11.33
CA LYS A 162 6.80 28.41 -12.58
C LYS A 162 6.13 29.76 -12.36
N ILE A 163 5.31 29.89 -11.31
CA ILE A 163 4.72 31.16 -10.92
C ILE A 163 5.81 32.13 -10.44
N ILE A 164 6.72 31.69 -9.57
CA ILE A 164 7.88 32.48 -9.09
C ILE A 164 8.72 32.98 -10.27
N GLU A 165 8.97 32.13 -11.27
CA GLU A 165 9.69 32.48 -12.49
C GLU A 165 8.94 33.55 -13.31
N LYS A 166 7.62 33.44 -13.45
CA LYS A 166 6.80 34.40 -14.19
C LYS A 166 6.72 35.75 -13.48
N LEU A 167 6.65 35.75 -12.14
CA LEU A 167 6.75 36.94 -11.29
C LEU A 167 8.16 37.55 -11.27
N LYS A 168 9.19 36.82 -11.72
CA LYS A 168 10.60 37.25 -11.75
C LYS A 168 11.17 37.49 -10.35
N TRP A 169 10.69 36.73 -9.37
CA TRP A 169 11.23 36.75 -8.02
C TRP A 169 12.67 36.24 -8.02
N LYS A 170 13.52 36.86 -7.20
CA LYS A 170 14.90 36.42 -6.94
C LYS A 170 15.10 35.85 -5.55
N SER A 171 14.18 36.18 -4.64
CA SER A 171 14.21 35.74 -3.26
C SER A 171 12.79 35.67 -2.70
N PHE A 172 12.55 34.71 -1.81
CA PHE A 172 11.29 34.59 -1.07
C PHE A 172 11.53 33.96 0.30
N THR A 173 10.60 34.22 1.21
CA THR A 173 10.49 33.51 2.49
C THR A 173 9.63 32.26 2.29
N LEU A 174 10.11 31.11 2.72
CA LEU A 174 9.36 29.85 2.70
C LEU A 174 8.79 29.60 4.09
N VAL A 175 7.48 29.41 4.16
CA VAL A 175 6.73 29.05 5.37
C VAL A 175 6.10 27.69 5.13
N ALA A 176 6.33 26.78 6.04
CA ALA A 176 5.73 25.46 6.08
C ALA A 176 5.25 25.28 7.51
N ASP A 177 3.94 25.22 7.72
CA ASP A 177 3.42 25.01 9.06
C ASP A 177 3.67 23.55 9.46
N VAL A 178 4.26 23.36 10.63
CA VAL A 178 4.64 22.05 11.16
C VAL A 178 4.20 22.01 12.62
N GLU A 179 2.92 22.18 12.88
CA GLU A 179 2.41 22.09 14.25
C GLU A 179 2.38 20.63 14.75
N GLU A 180 2.46 19.63 13.86
CA GLU A 180 2.49 18.20 14.24
C GLU A 180 3.74 17.47 13.70
N GLU A 181 4.36 16.61 14.53
CA GLU A 181 5.47 15.71 14.18
C GLU A 181 5.13 14.70 13.04
N SER A 182 3.92 14.77 12.46
CA SER A 182 3.39 13.86 11.44
C SER A 182 3.29 14.43 10.02
N ASP A 183 3.45 15.74 9.80
CA ASP A 183 3.30 16.33 8.45
C ASP A 183 4.59 16.22 7.61
N ASP A 184 5.05 14.97 7.44
CA ASP A 184 6.21 14.60 6.62
C ASP A 184 6.10 15.15 5.19
N ASP A 185 4.88 15.26 4.65
CA ASP A 185 4.63 15.70 3.27
C ASP A 185 4.84 17.20 3.08
N VAL A 186 4.32 18.06 3.97
CA VAL A 186 4.54 19.52 3.92
C VAL A 186 6.04 19.82 4.01
N GLN A 187 6.74 19.14 4.93
CA GLN A 187 8.19 19.25 5.06
C GLN A 187 8.92 18.74 3.81
N ASN A 188 8.47 17.63 3.22
CA ASN A 188 9.06 17.05 2.02
C ASN A 188 8.88 17.99 0.81
N ILE A 189 7.70 18.59 0.64
CA ILE A 189 7.44 19.62 -0.39
C ILE A 189 8.34 20.83 -0.15
N ALA A 190 8.43 21.32 1.09
CA ALA A 190 9.27 22.45 1.46
C ALA A 190 10.75 22.19 1.15
N LYS A 191 11.24 21.00 1.49
CA LYS A 191 12.61 20.54 1.20
C LYS A 191 12.86 20.46 -0.29
N LYS A 192 11.99 19.78 -1.06
CA LYS A 192 12.10 19.66 -2.52
C LYS A 192 12.04 21.02 -3.20
N LEU A 193 11.15 21.90 -2.76
CA LEU A 193 11.03 23.27 -3.27
C LEU A 193 12.29 24.08 -2.99
N THR A 194 12.84 23.99 -1.78
CA THR A 194 14.08 24.68 -1.40
C THR A 194 15.24 24.23 -2.29
N MET A 195 15.44 22.91 -2.44
CA MET A 195 16.50 22.36 -3.30
C MET A 195 16.33 22.78 -4.76
N ALA A 196 15.11 22.71 -5.30
CA ALA A 196 14.83 23.08 -6.68
C ALA A 196 14.94 24.60 -6.93
N ALA A 197 14.59 25.43 -5.94
CA ALA A 197 14.77 26.88 -5.98
C ALA A 197 16.25 27.27 -5.97
N ILE A 198 17.06 26.63 -5.11
CA ILE A 198 18.52 26.83 -5.06
C ILE A 198 19.15 26.43 -6.40
N ALA A 199 18.73 25.31 -6.99
CA ALA A 199 19.19 24.88 -8.31
C ALA A 199 18.86 25.89 -9.42
N LYS A 200 17.79 26.69 -9.25
CA LYS A 200 17.42 27.82 -10.13
C LYS A 200 18.06 29.16 -9.73
N ASN A 201 19.02 29.16 -8.79
CA ASN A 201 19.69 30.36 -8.25
C ASN A 201 18.74 31.35 -7.54
N LEU A 202 17.69 30.86 -6.89
CA LEU A 202 16.81 31.67 -6.05
C LEU A 202 17.30 31.67 -4.59
N CYS A 203 17.19 32.81 -3.91
CA CYS A 203 17.51 32.95 -2.48
C CYS A 203 16.28 32.60 -1.64
N VAL A 204 16.34 31.49 -0.90
CA VAL A 204 15.24 31.02 -0.04
C VAL A 204 15.57 31.32 1.42
N ILE A 205 14.65 31.97 2.13
CA ILE A 205 14.73 32.19 3.57
C ILE A 205 13.68 31.30 4.22
N VAL A 206 14.10 30.21 4.86
CA VAL A 206 13.17 29.35 5.60
C VAL A 206 12.79 30.07 6.88
N HIS A 207 11.49 30.21 7.12
CA HIS A 207 10.96 30.86 8.31
C HIS A 207 10.80 29.85 9.45
N ASP A 208 11.45 30.11 10.57
CA ASP A 208 11.21 29.39 11.81
C ASP A 208 10.13 30.13 12.61
N ALA A 209 9.27 29.42 13.34
CA ALA A 209 8.11 29.98 14.05
C ALA A 209 8.45 31.09 15.07
N ASP A 210 9.71 31.21 15.47
CA ASP A 210 10.23 32.22 16.40
C ASP A 210 10.67 33.54 15.73
N ASP A 211 10.73 33.60 14.39
CA ASP A 211 11.16 34.79 13.67
C ASP A 211 9.94 35.70 13.32
N GLU A 212 10.06 37.02 13.50
CA GLU A 212 9.02 37.97 13.06
C GLU A 212 9.28 38.56 11.66
N GLU A 213 10.41 38.20 11.04
CA GLU A 213 10.87 38.82 9.79
C GLU A 213 10.40 38.04 8.55
N PHE A 214 9.31 38.51 7.95
CA PHE A 214 8.91 38.10 6.60
C PHE A 214 9.53 39.03 5.54
N THR A 215 9.93 38.46 4.40
CA THR A 215 10.21 39.27 3.22
C THR A 215 8.91 39.69 2.52
N SER A 216 9.02 40.57 1.52
CA SER A 216 7.85 40.99 0.73
C SER A 216 7.29 39.89 -0.18
N HIS A 217 7.98 38.77 -0.34
CA HIS A 217 7.57 37.64 -1.17
C HIS A 217 7.57 36.38 -0.31
N ILE A 218 6.43 35.73 -0.18
CA ILE A 218 6.26 34.59 0.72
C ILE A 218 5.70 33.44 -0.08
N VAL A 219 6.21 32.23 0.15
CA VAL A 219 5.63 30.97 -0.31
C VAL A 219 5.19 30.22 0.93
N HIS A 220 3.90 29.92 1.04
CA HIS A 220 3.32 29.11 2.09
C HIS A 220 2.95 27.75 1.52
N ILE A 221 3.33 26.66 2.19
CA ILE A 221 2.94 25.30 1.81
C ILE A 221 1.90 24.79 2.80
N GLY A 222 0.81 24.22 2.28
CA GLY A 222 -0.30 23.74 3.09
C GLY A 222 -1.26 24.85 3.52
N GLN A 223 -2.14 24.51 4.46
CA GLN A 223 -3.15 25.42 4.99
C GLN A 223 -2.51 26.43 5.95
N PRO A 224 -2.63 27.74 5.71
CA PRO A 224 -2.14 28.75 6.64
C PRO A 224 -3.01 28.88 7.89
N ASP A 225 -2.39 29.15 9.04
CA ASP A 225 -3.09 29.51 10.27
C ASP A 225 -4.03 30.72 10.13
N GLU A 226 -5.09 30.76 10.93
CA GLU A 226 -6.04 31.89 10.99
C GLU A 226 -5.35 33.24 11.25
N GLY A 227 -4.24 33.24 12.00
CA GLY A 227 -3.46 34.42 12.31
C GLY A 227 -2.39 34.78 11.27
N PHE A 228 -2.04 33.87 10.37
CA PHE A 228 -0.89 34.02 9.47
C PHE A 228 -0.97 35.29 8.63
N PHE A 229 -2.10 35.53 7.96
CA PHE A 229 -2.29 36.65 7.02
C PHE A 229 -2.30 38.03 7.66
N SER A 230 -2.32 38.11 9.00
CA SER A 230 -2.20 39.35 9.76
C SER A 230 -0.75 39.73 10.07
N LYS A 231 0.19 38.76 10.01
CA LYS A 231 1.60 38.96 10.31
C LYS A 231 2.33 39.74 9.20
N PRO A 232 2.31 39.30 7.92
CA PRO A 232 2.93 40.07 6.84
C PRO A 232 2.03 41.24 6.41
N VAL A 233 2.67 42.35 6.02
CA VAL A 233 1.96 43.57 5.58
C VAL A 233 2.45 43.97 4.19
N ASN A 234 1.51 44.13 3.25
CA ASN A 234 1.77 44.45 1.82
C ASN A 234 2.77 43.48 1.14
N ALA A 235 2.69 42.19 1.49
CA ALA A 235 3.43 41.10 0.87
C ALA A 235 2.63 40.46 -0.28
N THR A 236 3.36 39.82 -1.20
CA THR A 236 2.78 38.88 -2.16
C THR A 236 3.01 37.47 -1.64
N ILE A 237 1.94 36.71 -1.46
CA ILE A 237 1.96 35.38 -0.84
C ILE A 237 1.48 34.37 -1.87
N ILE A 238 2.30 33.37 -2.18
CA ILE A 238 1.87 32.18 -2.94
C ILE A 238 1.53 31.10 -1.93
N VAL A 239 0.27 30.68 -1.88
CA VAL A 239 -0.19 29.53 -1.09
C VAL A 239 -0.24 28.33 -2.02
N VAL A 240 0.53 27.29 -1.70
CA VAL A 240 0.58 26.03 -2.45
C VAL A 240 -0.14 24.97 -1.62
N SER A 241 -1.25 24.46 -2.15
CA SER A 241 -2.12 23.52 -1.43
C SER A 241 -2.54 22.35 -2.31
N GLU A 242 -2.77 21.21 -1.66
CA GLU A 242 -3.34 20.01 -2.28
C GLU A 242 -4.86 19.88 -2.02
N GLY A 243 -5.47 20.81 -1.29
CA GLY A 243 -6.89 20.75 -0.92
C GLY A 243 -7.58 22.11 -0.83
N ASN A 244 -8.90 22.06 -0.60
CA ASN A 244 -9.93 23.10 -0.72
C ASN A 244 -9.72 24.33 0.19
N LEU A 245 -8.80 25.21 -0.20
CA LEU A 245 -8.51 26.46 0.50
C LEU A 245 -9.26 27.66 -0.07
N GLU A 246 -9.97 27.51 -1.19
CA GLU A 246 -10.75 28.60 -1.77
C GLU A 246 -11.75 29.17 -0.75
N GLU A 247 -12.54 28.33 -0.07
CA GLU A 247 -13.51 28.78 0.94
C GLU A 247 -12.80 29.49 2.10
N HIS A 248 -11.71 28.89 2.61
CA HIS A 248 -10.92 29.45 3.70
C HIS A 248 -10.37 30.84 3.35
N LEU A 249 -9.75 30.98 2.18
CA LEU A 249 -9.15 32.23 1.71
C LEU A 249 -10.19 33.27 1.30
N SER A 250 -11.39 32.87 0.88
CA SER A 250 -12.47 33.79 0.51
C SER A 250 -12.87 34.71 1.67
N GLY A 251 -12.83 34.20 2.91
CA GLY A 251 -13.18 34.93 4.14
C GLY A 251 -12.07 35.80 4.73
N VAL A 252 -10.81 35.60 4.31
CA VAL A 252 -9.65 36.32 4.88
C VAL A 252 -9.65 37.79 4.45
N ASN A 253 -9.56 38.71 5.42
CA ASN A 253 -9.36 40.13 5.15
C ASN A 253 -7.88 40.49 5.36
N THR A 254 -7.18 40.82 4.28
CA THR A 254 -5.73 41.10 4.34
C THR A 254 -5.33 42.28 3.44
N SER A 255 -4.22 42.92 3.79
CA SER A 255 -3.56 43.92 2.94
C SER A 255 -2.66 43.30 1.86
N ASN A 256 -2.43 41.99 1.97
CA ASN A 256 -1.55 41.23 1.11
C ASN A 256 -2.23 40.86 -0.21
N THR A 257 -1.42 40.55 -1.23
CA THR A 257 -1.89 39.88 -2.44
C THR A 257 -1.64 38.39 -2.27
N ILE A 258 -2.69 37.57 -2.42
CA ILE A 258 -2.61 36.11 -2.30
C ILE A 258 -2.75 35.50 -3.69
N LEU A 259 -1.82 34.63 -4.05
CA LEU A 259 -1.93 33.71 -5.18
C LEU A 259 -2.13 32.31 -4.61
N LEU A 260 -3.24 31.66 -4.96
CA LEU A 260 -3.52 30.29 -4.59
C LEU A 260 -3.15 29.38 -5.77
N LEU A 261 -2.29 28.40 -5.51
CA LEU A 261 -1.99 27.27 -6.39
C LEU A 261 -2.56 26.02 -5.74
N GLU A 262 -3.65 25.52 -6.29
CA GLU A 262 -4.44 24.44 -5.71
C GLU A 262 -4.57 23.28 -6.68
N ASP A 263 -4.52 22.04 -6.19
CA ASP A 263 -4.73 20.87 -7.04
C ASP A 263 -6.17 20.79 -7.55
N THR A 264 -6.36 20.69 -8.87
CA THR A 264 -7.69 20.76 -9.51
C THR A 264 -8.51 19.48 -9.39
N ARG A 265 -8.00 18.44 -8.71
CA ARG A 265 -8.65 17.13 -8.71
C ARG A 265 -9.73 17.07 -7.64
N ASP A 266 -10.96 16.86 -8.13
CA ASP A 266 -12.16 16.72 -7.30
C ASP A 266 -12.01 15.66 -6.20
N GLU A 267 -12.54 16.00 -5.03
CA GLU A 267 -12.81 15.06 -3.95
C GLU A 267 -13.77 13.95 -4.44
N LEU A 268 -13.54 12.69 -4.03
CA LEU A 268 -14.38 11.57 -4.42
C LEU A 268 -15.84 11.81 -3.99
N PRO A 269 -16.79 12.05 -4.92
CA PRO A 269 -18.10 12.58 -4.53
C PRO A 269 -18.87 11.62 -3.60
N GLY A 270 -19.31 12.15 -2.46
CA GLY A 270 -20.05 11.39 -1.46
C GLY A 270 -19.19 10.57 -0.49
N LEU A 271 -17.86 10.67 -0.56
CA LEU A 271 -16.95 10.06 0.42
C LEU A 271 -17.10 10.70 1.80
N GLU A 272 -17.02 12.04 1.88
CA GLU A 272 -17.20 12.81 3.13
C GLU A 272 -18.48 12.38 3.88
N GLY A 273 -19.64 12.44 3.21
CA GLY A 273 -20.90 12.02 3.83
C GLY A 273 -20.99 10.52 4.16
N LYS A 274 -20.12 9.65 3.62
CA LYS A 274 -20.01 8.24 4.09
C LYS A 274 -19.13 8.14 5.33
N VAL A 275 -18.04 8.89 5.37
CA VAL A 275 -17.10 8.95 6.49
C VAL A 275 -17.79 9.52 7.73
N GLU A 276 -18.49 10.65 7.61
CA GLU A 276 -19.26 11.26 8.72
C GLU A 276 -20.32 10.32 9.31
N ARG A 277 -20.90 9.44 8.48
CA ARG A 277 -21.89 8.44 8.92
C ARG A 277 -21.25 7.12 9.37
N SER A 278 -19.93 7.00 9.31
CA SER A 278 -19.24 5.79 9.73
C SER A 278 -19.31 5.64 11.25
N LYS A 279 -19.47 4.39 11.70
CA LYS A 279 -19.50 4.07 13.13
C LYS A 279 -18.14 4.21 13.81
N TRP A 280 -17.08 4.36 13.03
CA TRP A 280 -15.71 4.47 13.50
C TRP A 280 -15.17 5.89 13.38
N TRP A 281 -15.98 6.83 12.87
CA TRP A 281 -15.59 8.23 12.82
C TRP A 281 -15.77 8.88 14.20
N PRO A 282 -14.77 9.62 14.73
CA PRO A 282 -14.92 10.33 15.99
C PRO A 282 -16.02 11.40 15.90
N GLU A 283 -16.90 11.50 16.90
CA GLU A 283 -17.97 12.52 16.93
C GLU A 283 -17.42 13.96 17.04
N ASP A 284 -16.18 14.11 17.52
CA ASP A 284 -15.53 15.40 17.75
C ASP A 284 -14.77 15.93 16.51
N THR A 285 -14.64 15.10 15.45
CA THR A 285 -14.02 15.50 14.18
C THR A 285 -15.11 15.75 13.15
N ASN A 286 -15.19 16.98 12.65
CA ASN A 286 -15.91 17.23 11.39
C ASN A 286 -15.30 16.30 10.33
N GLY A 287 -16.08 15.67 9.45
CA GLY A 287 -15.63 14.65 8.48
C GLY A 287 -14.56 15.08 7.46
N LYS A 288 -13.89 16.20 7.72
CA LYS A 288 -12.80 16.79 6.97
C LYS A 288 -11.55 15.95 7.19
N TYR A 289 -11.13 15.32 6.10
CA TYR A 289 -9.83 14.70 5.93
C TYR A 289 -8.90 15.69 5.24
N ASP A 290 -7.60 15.55 5.47
CA ASP A 290 -6.59 16.38 4.80
C ASP A 290 -6.29 15.86 3.39
N ALA A 291 -5.40 16.57 2.69
CA ALA A 291 -5.02 16.22 1.33
C ALA A 291 -4.14 14.96 1.24
N GLU A 292 -3.37 14.64 2.29
CA GLU A 292 -2.58 13.40 2.35
C GLU A 292 -3.55 12.21 2.42
N GLU A 293 -4.52 12.26 3.32
CA GLU A 293 -5.55 11.25 3.46
C GLU A 293 -6.33 11.03 2.14
N LEU A 294 -6.61 12.09 1.37
CA LEU A 294 -7.19 11.97 0.02
C LEU A 294 -6.26 11.34 -1.02
N ARG A 295 -4.97 11.67 -0.98
CA ARG A 295 -3.97 11.05 -1.84
C ARG A 295 -3.91 9.54 -1.62
N GLU A 296 -4.14 9.12 -0.38
CA GLU A 296 -4.19 7.72 -0.01
C GLU A 296 -5.42 6.99 -0.55
N VAL A 297 -6.55 7.68 -0.61
CA VAL A 297 -7.74 7.21 -1.29
C VAL A 297 -7.51 7.06 -2.80
N ARG A 298 -6.82 8.02 -3.44
CA ARG A 298 -6.45 7.94 -4.87
C ARG A 298 -5.51 6.77 -5.16
N TRP A 299 -4.51 6.55 -4.31
CA TRP A 299 -3.64 5.38 -4.43
C TRP A 299 -4.41 4.05 -4.30
N LEU A 300 -5.39 3.99 -3.40
CA LEU A 300 -6.28 2.84 -3.28
C LEU A 300 -7.15 2.64 -4.52
N GLU A 301 -7.70 3.73 -5.09
CA GLU A 301 -8.46 3.69 -6.35
C GLU A 301 -7.62 3.11 -7.49
N ASP A 302 -6.39 3.60 -7.68
CA ASP A 302 -5.45 3.09 -8.69
C ASP A 302 -5.13 1.60 -8.47
N ALA A 303 -4.94 1.17 -7.21
CA ALA A 303 -4.69 -0.24 -6.89
C ALA A 303 -5.88 -1.15 -7.26
N ILE A 304 -7.12 -0.69 -7.00
CA ILE A 304 -8.35 -1.38 -7.41
C ILE A 304 -8.47 -1.39 -8.95
N GLU A 305 -8.16 -0.27 -9.59
CA GLU A 305 -8.19 -0.12 -11.05
C GLU A 305 -7.21 -1.10 -11.72
N VAL A 306 -6.01 -1.26 -11.18
CA VAL A 306 -5.01 -2.23 -11.68
C VAL A 306 -5.55 -3.67 -11.59
N TYR A 307 -6.13 -4.06 -10.46
CA TYR A 307 -6.70 -5.41 -10.31
C TYR A 307 -7.89 -5.65 -11.26
N THR A 308 -8.78 -4.66 -11.40
CA THR A 308 -9.97 -4.77 -12.26
C THR A 308 -9.60 -4.76 -13.75
N LYS A 309 -8.67 -3.90 -14.19
CA LYS A 309 -8.09 -3.92 -15.55
C LYS A 309 -7.43 -5.26 -15.85
N ALA A 310 -6.68 -5.82 -14.90
CA ALA A 310 -6.08 -7.15 -15.04
C ALA A 310 -7.15 -8.23 -15.19
N LEU A 311 -8.22 -8.19 -14.39
CA LEU A 311 -9.34 -9.12 -14.49
C LEU A 311 -10.06 -9.00 -15.85
N ASP A 312 -10.32 -7.79 -16.32
CA ASP A 312 -10.98 -7.52 -17.61
C ASP A 312 -10.14 -7.96 -18.81
N SER A 313 -8.81 -7.88 -18.70
CA SER A 313 -7.91 -8.38 -19.74
C SER A 313 -8.04 -9.88 -19.97
N VAL A 314 -8.42 -10.63 -18.93
CA VAL A 314 -8.57 -12.09 -18.98
C VAL A 314 -10.02 -12.53 -19.14
N CYS A 315 -10.97 -11.77 -18.61
CA CYS A 315 -12.38 -12.11 -18.59
C CYS A 315 -13.18 -11.24 -19.54
N LYS A 316 -13.85 -11.86 -20.53
CA LYS A 316 -14.65 -11.14 -21.53
C LYS A 316 -16.13 -11.22 -21.21
N LYS A 317 -16.82 -10.07 -21.11
CA LYS A 317 -18.28 -9.95 -20.99
C LYS A 317 -18.87 -10.83 -19.86
N LYS A 318 -18.36 -10.68 -18.63
CA LYS A 318 -18.71 -11.43 -17.41
C LYS A 318 -18.45 -12.95 -17.47
N LYS A 319 -17.74 -13.46 -18.48
CA LYS A 319 -17.44 -14.90 -18.63
C LYS A 319 -15.94 -15.16 -18.46
N CYS A 320 -15.53 -15.57 -17.26
CA CYS A 320 -14.29 -16.31 -17.07
C CYS A 320 -14.59 -17.81 -17.13
N LYS A 321 -13.80 -18.60 -17.86
CA LYS A 321 -14.09 -20.03 -18.08
C LYS A 321 -13.46 -20.98 -17.05
N SER A 322 -12.53 -20.52 -16.22
CA SER A 322 -11.81 -21.35 -15.26
C SER A 322 -11.00 -20.49 -14.28
N SER A 323 -10.69 -21.04 -13.11
CA SER A 323 -9.66 -20.45 -12.26
C SER A 323 -8.32 -20.39 -13.01
N MET A 324 -7.60 -19.30 -12.83
CA MET A 324 -6.28 -19.10 -13.43
C MET A 324 -5.20 -19.68 -12.53
N ASN A 325 -4.10 -20.12 -13.16
CA ASN A 325 -2.89 -20.41 -12.41
C ASN A 325 -2.35 -19.10 -11.79
N ALA A 326 -1.96 -19.17 -10.52
CA ALA A 326 -1.40 -18.03 -9.78
C ALA A 326 -0.20 -17.38 -10.46
N VAL A 327 0.63 -18.15 -11.18
CA VAL A 327 1.78 -17.60 -11.92
C VAL A 327 1.31 -16.74 -13.11
N ASP A 328 0.35 -17.24 -13.87
CA ASP A 328 -0.19 -16.53 -15.04
C ASP A 328 -0.92 -15.25 -14.59
N TRP A 329 -1.70 -15.34 -13.52
CA TRP A 329 -2.37 -14.19 -12.92
C TRP A 329 -1.37 -13.12 -12.45
N ASN A 330 -0.31 -13.53 -11.75
CA ASN A 330 0.75 -12.62 -11.32
C ASN A 330 1.44 -11.90 -12.48
N ASN A 331 1.67 -12.61 -13.61
CA ASN A 331 2.27 -12.01 -14.80
C ASN A 331 1.34 -11.00 -15.49
N VAL A 332 0.03 -11.31 -15.56
CA VAL A 332 -0.97 -10.37 -16.07
C VAL A 332 -0.99 -9.10 -15.21
N LEU A 333 -1.06 -9.27 -13.89
CA LEU A 333 -1.06 -8.16 -12.95
C LEU A 333 0.20 -7.29 -13.09
N ALA A 334 1.38 -7.92 -13.11
CA ALA A 334 2.65 -7.20 -13.27
C ALA A 334 2.70 -6.37 -14.57
N ASN A 335 2.18 -6.91 -15.67
CA ASN A 335 2.14 -6.19 -16.95
C ASN A 335 1.19 -4.99 -16.91
N VAL A 336 -0.01 -5.15 -16.35
CA VAL A 336 -0.98 -4.05 -16.20
C VAL A 336 -0.44 -2.98 -15.28
N LEU A 337 0.16 -3.37 -14.16
CA LEU A 337 0.76 -2.45 -13.19
C LEU A 337 1.96 -1.71 -13.78
N ALA A 338 2.83 -2.36 -14.56
CA ALA A 338 3.94 -1.70 -15.25
C ALA A 338 3.44 -0.67 -16.28
N ALA A 339 2.39 -1.00 -17.04
CA ALA A 339 1.75 -0.07 -17.96
C ALA A 339 1.12 1.12 -17.22
N HIS A 340 0.44 0.86 -16.10
CA HIS A 340 -0.15 1.89 -15.24
C HIS A 340 0.90 2.85 -14.69
N ASN A 341 1.99 2.32 -14.10
CA ASN A 341 3.09 3.12 -13.57
C ASN A 341 3.74 3.99 -14.65
N THR A 342 3.90 3.45 -15.86
CA THR A 342 4.44 4.21 -17.01
C THR A 342 3.47 5.33 -17.41
N GLN A 343 2.17 5.03 -17.50
CA GLN A 343 1.15 6.00 -17.87
C GLN A 343 1.03 7.12 -16.83
N SER A 344 1.00 6.78 -15.54
CA SER A 344 0.92 7.74 -14.43
C SER A 344 2.05 8.77 -14.48
N GLN A 345 3.27 8.36 -14.84
CA GLN A 345 4.41 9.27 -15.02
C GLN A 345 4.29 10.20 -16.24
N GLU A 346 3.45 9.85 -17.22
CA GLU A 346 3.22 10.65 -18.43
C GLU A 346 1.97 11.54 -18.36
N THR A 347 1.08 11.27 -17.40
CA THR A 347 -0.12 12.06 -17.14
C THR A 347 0.26 13.47 -16.72
N SER A 348 -0.40 14.46 -17.31
CA SER A 348 -0.27 15.85 -16.89
C SER A 348 -1.08 16.09 -15.63
N GLN A 349 -0.49 16.73 -14.64
CA GLN A 349 -1.18 17.22 -13.44
C GLN A 349 -1.47 18.71 -13.61
N SER A 350 -2.66 19.16 -13.24
CA SER A 350 -3.07 20.56 -13.30
C SER A 350 -3.20 21.14 -11.90
N LEU A 351 -2.86 22.41 -11.75
CA LEU A 351 -3.13 23.23 -10.57
C LEU A 351 -3.98 24.42 -10.99
N ASP A 352 -5.03 24.74 -10.26
CA ASP A 352 -5.79 25.97 -10.45
C ASP A 352 -5.00 27.12 -9.85
N LEU A 353 -4.96 28.22 -10.59
CA LEU A 353 -4.28 29.44 -10.20
C LEU A 353 -5.33 30.51 -9.96
N SER A 354 -5.46 30.94 -8.71
CA SER A 354 -6.39 31.99 -8.31
C SER A 354 -5.67 33.14 -7.63
N ILE A 355 -6.21 34.35 -7.73
CA ILE A 355 -5.67 35.56 -7.10
C ILE A 355 -6.70 36.23 -6.21
N LYS A 356 -6.25 36.72 -5.06
CA LYS A 356 -6.99 37.64 -4.22
C LYS A 356 -6.15 38.88 -3.98
N SER A 357 -6.61 40.00 -4.53
CA SER A 357 -5.99 41.30 -4.36
C SER A 357 -6.63 42.01 -3.16
N LYS A 358 -5.92 42.05 -2.03
CA LYS A 358 -6.38 42.75 -0.81
C LYS A 358 -7.75 42.23 -0.33
N THR A 359 -8.76 43.10 -0.27
CA THR A 359 -10.13 42.80 0.15
C THR A 359 -11.02 42.33 -1.00
N SER A 360 -10.47 42.02 -2.17
CA SER A 360 -11.23 41.49 -3.29
C SER A 360 -11.71 40.07 -3.01
N LYS A 361 -12.63 39.58 -3.84
CA LYS A 361 -12.91 38.15 -3.91
C LYS A 361 -11.72 37.42 -4.55
N LEU A 362 -11.65 36.11 -4.31
CA LEU A 362 -10.74 35.24 -5.03
C LEU A 362 -11.24 35.15 -6.48
N GLU A 363 -10.35 35.40 -7.44
CA GLU A 363 -10.61 35.40 -8.88
C GLU A 363 -9.74 34.31 -9.53
N ASN A 364 -10.31 33.48 -10.38
CA ASN A 364 -9.57 32.47 -11.11
C ASN A 364 -8.77 33.12 -12.25
N LEU A 365 -7.46 32.87 -12.31
CA LEU A 365 -6.57 33.36 -13.38
C LEU A 365 -6.34 32.32 -14.48
N GLY A 366 -6.59 31.04 -14.20
CA GLY A 366 -6.33 29.94 -15.11
C GLY A 366 -5.74 28.73 -14.38
N SER A 367 -4.92 27.94 -15.08
CA SER A 367 -4.33 26.72 -14.55
C SER A 367 -2.85 26.55 -14.92
N VAL A 368 -2.11 25.82 -14.08
CA VAL A 368 -0.73 25.42 -14.32
C VAL A 368 -0.70 23.93 -14.60
N THR A 369 -0.37 23.55 -15.83
CA THR A 369 -0.23 22.15 -16.21
C THR A 369 1.23 21.71 -16.14
N VAL A 370 1.51 20.65 -15.38
CA VAL A 370 2.82 20.05 -15.20
C VAL A 370 2.87 18.69 -15.89
N LYS A 371 3.86 18.50 -16.76
CA LYS A 371 4.12 17.22 -17.44
C LYS A 371 5.63 16.96 -17.51
N LYS A 372 6.07 15.77 -17.08
CA LYS A 372 7.51 15.38 -17.08
C LYS A 372 8.42 16.46 -16.46
N ASN A 373 8.03 16.99 -15.30
CA ASN A 373 8.71 18.09 -14.58
C ASN A 373 8.81 19.43 -15.33
N ALA A 374 8.04 19.63 -16.40
CA ALA A 374 7.91 20.91 -17.08
C ALA A 374 6.51 21.49 -16.82
N ALA A 375 6.46 22.72 -16.32
CA ALA A 375 5.22 23.43 -16.01
C ALA A 375 4.92 24.50 -17.08
N LYS A 376 3.65 24.58 -17.49
CA LYS A 376 3.10 25.60 -18.39
C LYS A 376 1.88 26.25 -17.73
N ILE A 377 1.72 27.56 -17.93
CA ILE A 377 0.56 28.32 -17.42
C ILE A 377 -0.41 28.48 -18.59
N HIS A 378 -1.68 28.20 -18.34
CA HIS A 378 -2.81 28.42 -19.23
C HIS A 378 -3.71 29.45 -18.55
N TRP A 379 -3.90 30.61 -19.17
CA TRP A 379 -4.74 31.66 -18.62
C TRP A 379 -6.21 31.40 -18.97
N ALA A 380 -7.13 31.82 -18.10
CA ALA A 380 -8.54 31.83 -18.44
C ALA A 380 -8.79 32.86 -19.55
N GLU A 381 -9.44 32.46 -20.65
CA GLU A 381 -9.91 33.39 -21.67
C GLU A 381 -11.00 34.27 -21.02
N GLU A 382 -10.82 35.59 -21.05
CA GLU A 382 -11.88 36.52 -20.66
C GLU A 382 -12.99 36.42 -21.72
N ASP A 383 -14.22 36.11 -21.29
CA ASP A 383 -15.43 36.11 -22.15
C ASP A 383 -15.67 37.54 -22.67
N GLU A 384 -14.95 37.96 -23.71
CA GLU A 384 -15.32 39.08 -24.57
C GLU A 384 -15.56 38.53 -25.98
N ASP A 385 -16.84 38.48 -26.35
CA ASP A 385 -17.32 38.27 -27.72
C ASP A 385 -16.52 39.16 -28.70
N ASP A 386 -15.62 38.58 -29.50
CA ASP A 386 -15.30 39.08 -30.84
C ASP A 386 -14.61 38.01 -31.70
N GLU A 387 -15.16 37.82 -32.90
CA GLU A 387 -14.70 36.86 -33.92
C GLU A 387 -13.31 37.25 -34.51
N GLN A 388 -12.55 36.22 -34.91
CA GLN A 388 -11.33 36.25 -35.77
C GLN A 388 -10.08 36.83 -35.08
N ASP A 389 -8.93 36.16 -34.99
CA ASP A 389 -8.22 35.31 -35.94
C ASP A 389 -7.04 34.65 -35.20
N ASP A 390 -6.51 33.54 -35.71
CA ASP A 390 -5.36 32.80 -35.17
C ASP A 390 -4.11 33.69 -34.94
N ALA A 391 -3.93 34.15 -33.71
CA ALA A 391 -2.66 34.64 -33.18
C ALA A 391 -2.49 34.11 -31.76
N GLU A 392 -1.39 33.39 -31.51
CA GLU A 392 -0.90 33.02 -30.19
C GLU A 392 -0.59 34.30 -29.38
N ASN A 393 -1.61 34.96 -28.87
CA ASN A 393 -1.47 36.03 -27.92
C ASN A 393 -1.55 35.42 -26.52
N ASP A 394 -0.39 35.27 -25.88
CA ASP A 394 -0.24 35.01 -24.45
C ASP A 394 -0.75 36.24 -23.66
N ASP A 395 -2.01 36.64 -23.83
CA ASP A 395 -2.59 37.76 -23.10
C ASP A 395 -2.71 37.34 -21.63
N VAL A 396 -1.79 37.86 -20.82
CA VAL A 396 -1.72 37.61 -19.38
C VAL A 396 -2.84 38.40 -18.71
N PRO A 397 -3.61 37.82 -17.77
CA PRO A 397 -4.70 38.53 -17.11
C PRO A 397 -4.25 39.84 -16.46
N GLU A 398 -5.06 40.90 -16.56
CA GLU A 398 -4.71 42.26 -16.11
C GLU A 398 -4.29 42.28 -14.63
N ALA A 399 -4.97 41.49 -13.80
CA ALA A 399 -4.65 41.36 -12.38
C ALA A 399 -3.23 40.84 -12.14
N PHE A 400 -2.76 39.91 -12.97
CA PHE A 400 -1.42 39.34 -12.88
C PHE A 400 -0.36 40.28 -13.50
N GLU A 401 -0.68 40.98 -14.60
CA GLU A 401 0.21 42.00 -15.16
C GLU A 401 0.49 43.15 -14.18
N LYS A 402 -0.56 43.60 -13.48
CA LYS A 402 -0.45 44.63 -12.45
C LYS A 402 0.52 44.20 -11.35
N LEU A 403 0.44 42.95 -10.91
CA LEU A 403 1.36 42.39 -9.90
C LEU A 403 2.83 42.41 -10.39
N ILE A 404 3.09 41.95 -11.62
CA ILE A 404 4.45 42.00 -12.22
C ILE A 404 4.96 43.46 -12.29
N SER A 405 4.07 44.41 -12.59
CA SER A 405 4.44 45.83 -12.70
C SER A 405 4.80 46.46 -11.35
N GLU A 406 4.08 46.11 -10.28
CA GLU A 406 4.32 46.56 -8.91
C GLU A 406 5.64 46.00 -8.35
N GLU A 407 6.04 44.80 -8.77
CA GLU A 407 7.26 44.13 -8.30
C GLU A 407 8.57 44.73 -8.84
N LYS A 408 8.55 45.36 -10.03
CA LYS A 408 9.74 46.02 -10.61
C LYS A 408 10.33 47.13 -9.71
N GLY A 409 9.60 47.58 -8.69
CA GLY A 409 10.02 48.63 -7.75
C GLY A 409 10.72 48.17 -6.45
N LYS A 410 10.68 46.88 -6.07
CA LYS A 410 11.20 46.40 -4.77
C LYS A 410 12.57 45.73 -4.92
N ARG A 411 13.63 46.32 -4.35
CA ARG A 411 14.98 45.70 -4.26
C ARG A 411 15.06 44.83 -3.01
N THR A 412 15.22 43.52 -3.15
CA THR A 412 15.57 42.61 -2.06
C THR A 412 17.06 42.26 -2.12
N GLY A 413 17.77 42.45 -1.01
CA GLY A 413 19.18 42.04 -0.84
C GLY A 413 19.26 40.74 -0.05
N CYS A 414 20.13 39.82 -0.46
CA CYS A 414 20.28 38.51 0.18
C CYS A 414 21.52 38.53 1.10
N ALA A 415 21.35 38.17 2.37
CA ALA A 415 22.43 37.76 3.27
C ALA A 415 22.27 36.26 3.50
N THR A 416 23.15 35.46 2.88
CA THR A 416 23.21 34.02 3.09
C THR A 416 23.70 33.72 4.50
N LYS A 417 22.83 33.23 5.39
CA LYS A 417 23.27 32.44 6.55
C LYS A 417 23.56 31.02 6.05
N GLU A 418 24.82 30.60 6.12
CA GLU A 418 25.20 29.21 5.87
C GLU A 418 24.49 28.31 6.89
N MET A 419 23.59 27.46 6.39
CA MET A 419 23.15 26.31 7.17
C MET A 419 24.29 25.31 7.26
N LYS A 420 24.51 24.80 8.48
CA LYS A 420 25.24 23.57 8.73
C LYS A 420 24.46 22.46 8.03
N MET A 421 24.84 22.13 6.79
CA MET A 421 24.38 20.91 6.15
C MET A 421 24.87 19.75 7.02
N LEU A 422 23.96 19.13 7.76
CA LEU A 422 24.13 17.73 8.10
C LEU A 422 24.07 17.00 6.75
N HIS A 423 25.24 16.66 6.24
CA HIS A 423 25.41 15.65 5.21
C HIS A 423 24.92 14.34 5.82
N GLU A 424 23.63 14.05 5.67
CA GLU A 424 23.17 12.68 5.60
C GLU A 424 23.10 12.35 4.11
N ASP A 425 24.02 11.49 3.72
CA ASP A 425 24.25 11.08 2.35
C ASP A 425 22.95 10.66 1.67
N GLU A 426 22.71 11.22 0.48
CA GLU A 426 22.01 10.54 -0.59
C GLU A 426 22.81 9.28 -0.96
N GLN A 427 22.60 8.20 -0.21
CA GLN A 427 22.79 6.86 -0.71
C GLN A 427 21.55 6.04 -0.37
N ASP A 428 20.89 5.59 -1.44
CA ASP A 428 20.15 4.35 -1.47
C ASP A 428 20.90 3.28 -0.67
N THR A 429 20.45 3.05 0.57
CA THR A 429 20.55 1.86 1.43
C THR A 429 20.40 2.36 2.86
N THR A 430 19.15 2.43 3.33
CA THR A 430 18.87 2.54 4.77
C THR A 430 19.38 1.28 5.44
N HIS A 431 20.64 1.32 5.90
CA HIS A 431 21.09 0.48 6.98
C HIS A 431 20.21 0.82 8.18
N VAL A 432 19.32 -0.11 8.51
CA VAL A 432 18.46 -0.10 9.67
C VAL A 432 19.32 0.20 10.90
N LEU A 433 19.15 1.38 11.49
CA LEU A 433 19.47 1.62 12.89
C LEU A 433 18.47 0.80 13.71
N VAL A 434 18.77 -0.49 13.83
CA VAL A 434 18.19 -1.32 14.89
C VAL A 434 18.70 -0.69 16.17
N SER A 435 17.77 -0.21 17.00
CA SER A 435 18.08 0.16 18.39
C SER A 435 19.01 -0.91 18.96
N GLU A 436 20.21 -0.51 19.38
CA GLU A 436 21.22 -1.39 19.99
C GLU A 436 20.55 -2.19 21.12
N MET A 437 20.10 -3.39 20.79
CA MET A 437 19.84 -4.43 21.77
C MET A 437 21.18 -5.11 21.95
N ASP A 438 21.79 -4.85 23.11
CA ASP A 438 23.13 -5.28 23.53
C ASP A 438 23.42 -6.71 23.01
N ASP A 439 24.53 -6.91 22.28
CA ASP A 439 24.82 -8.15 21.54
C ASP A 439 24.68 -9.41 22.41
N ASN A 440 24.89 -9.27 23.73
CA ASN A 440 24.69 -10.34 24.70
C ASN A 440 23.23 -10.80 24.84
N GLU A 441 22.24 -9.93 24.73
CA GLU A 441 20.81 -10.29 24.83
C GLU A 441 20.33 -11.02 23.58
N TRP A 442 20.83 -10.65 22.39
CA TRP A 442 20.52 -11.38 21.16
C TRP A 442 21.14 -12.78 21.15
N TRP A 443 22.43 -12.91 21.50
CA TRP A 443 23.08 -14.22 21.58
C TRP A 443 22.50 -15.13 22.66
N THR A 444 22.03 -14.57 23.80
CA THR A 444 21.34 -15.36 24.83
C THR A 444 19.91 -15.75 24.41
N MET A 445 19.18 -14.90 23.68
CA MET A 445 17.87 -15.28 23.13
C MET A 445 18.00 -16.36 22.04
N VAL A 446 18.96 -16.22 21.13
CA VAL A 446 19.24 -17.24 20.10
C VAL A 446 19.72 -18.54 20.77
N GLY A 447 20.59 -18.45 21.78
CA GLY A 447 21.07 -19.60 22.55
C GLY A 447 19.97 -20.33 23.32
N THR A 448 19.04 -19.60 23.95
CA THR A 448 17.92 -20.20 24.70
C THR A 448 16.88 -20.82 23.77
N VAL A 449 16.51 -20.15 22.68
CA VAL A 449 15.52 -20.67 21.72
C VAL A 449 16.08 -21.88 20.94
N SER A 450 17.35 -21.81 20.52
CA SER A 450 18.06 -22.96 19.91
C SER A 450 18.21 -24.11 20.91
N GLY A 451 18.61 -23.81 22.15
CA GLY A 451 18.80 -24.81 23.20
C GLY A 451 17.52 -25.57 23.53
N VAL A 452 16.38 -24.88 23.62
CA VAL A 452 15.06 -25.50 23.84
C VAL A 452 14.66 -26.34 22.63
N GLY A 453 14.89 -25.86 21.40
CA GLY A 453 14.61 -26.60 20.18
C GLY A 453 15.42 -27.90 20.06
N VAL A 454 16.72 -27.85 20.34
CA VAL A 454 17.60 -29.03 20.34
C VAL A 454 17.24 -29.98 21.47
N ALA A 455 16.93 -29.49 22.67
CA ALA A 455 16.49 -30.31 23.79
C ALA A 455 15.16 -31.04 23.48
N MET A 456 14.17 -30.34 22.90
CA MET A 456 12.92 -30.96 22.47
C MET A 456 13.14 -32.02 21.38
N PHE A 457 14.08 -31.78 20.46
CA PHE A 457 14.42 -32.75 19.42
C PHE A 457 15.11 -34.00 19.97
N VAL A 458 16.05 -33.83 20.92
CA VAL A 458 16.74 -34.94 21.60
C VAL A 458 15.78 -35.74 22.48
N VAL A 459 14.89 -35.06 23.23
CA VAL A 459 13.85 -35.74 24.03
C VAL A 459 12.88 -36.48 23.13
N GLY A 460 12.50 -35.91 21.97
CA GLY A 460 11.69 -36.58 20.96
C GLY A 460 12.35 -37.85 20.42
N ILE A 461 13.64 -37.79 20.08
CA ILE A 461 14.40 -38.97 19.63
C ILE A 461 14.55 -40.01 20.75
N LEU A 462 14.82 -39.59 21.99
CA LEU A 462 14.90 -40.50 23.13
C LEU A 462 13.55 -41.15 23.46
N ALA A 463 12.45 -40.40 23.36
CA ALA A 463 11.11 -40.95 23.55
C ALA A 463 10.79 -42.00 22.48
N VAL A 464 11.10 -41.70 21.21
CA VAL A 464 10.97 -42.67 20.11
C VAL A 464 11.89 -43.88 20.32
N TYR A 465 13.11 -43.66 20.81
CA TYR A 465 14.06 -44.73 21.10
C TYR A 465 13.58 -45.63 22.25
N VAL A 466 13.07 -45.08 23.35
CA VAL A 466 12.51 -45.83 24.48
C VAL A 466 11.30 -46.66 24.06
N VAL A 467 10.42 -46.08 23.24
CA VAL A 467 9.28 -46.81 22.65
C VAL A 467 9.79 -47.92 21.73
N TYR A 468 10.79 -47.65 20.90
CA TYR A 468 11.38 -48.63 19.98
C TYR A 468 12.07 -49.78 20.72
N THR A 469 12.78 -49.49 21.82
CA THR A 469 13.44 -50.50 22.66
C THR A 469 12.49 -51.26 23.57
N ASN A 470 11.32 -50.70 23.91
CA ASN A 470 10.30 -51.43 24.67
C ASN A 470 9.42 -52.32 23.78
N ILE A 471 9.27 -52.00 22.49
CA ILE A 471 8.52 -52.83 21.54
C ILE A 471 9.37 -54.02 21.05
N ARG A 472 10.70 -53.93 21.06
CA ARG A 472 11.60 -55.09 20.91
C ARG A 472 12.08 -55.55 22.27
N GLY A 473 11.37 -56.53 22.85
CA GLY A 473 11.79 -57.22 24.06
C GLY A 473 13.26 -57.73 24.02
N PRO A 474 13.81 -58.10 25.18
CA PRO A 474 15.24 -58.37 25.35
C PRO A 474 15.72 -59.46 24.39
N VAL A 475 16.68 -59.10 23.53
CA VAL A 475 17.38 -60.06 22.67
C VAL A 475 18.26 -60.95 23.55
N PRO A 476 18.15 -62.29 23.46
CA PRO A 476 18.95 -63.19 24.27
C PRO A 476 20.43 -63.10 23.89
N LYS A 477 21.29 -63.16 24.91
CA LYS A 477 22.73 -63.35 24.77
C LYS A 477 23.01 -64.53 23.84
N ASN A 478 23.71 -64.28 22.73
CA ASN A 478 24.56 -65.31 22.15
C ASN A 478 25.84 -64.73 21.55
N LYS A 479 26.92 -65.45 21.87
CA LYS A 479 28.33 -65.19 21.58
C LYS A 479 28.64 -65.23 20.08
N SER A 480 29.76 -64.58 19.76
CA SER A 480 30.55 -64.65 18.52
C SER A 480 29.88 -63.97 17.33
N ARG A 481 30.53 -63.11 16.56
CA ARG A 481 31.92 -63.19 16.10
C ARG A 481 32.33 -61.78 15.66
N ILE A 482 33.53 -61.40 16.07
CA ILE A 482 34.31 -60.30 15.49
C ILE A 482 34.44 -60.60 14.00
N ASP A 483 34.05 -59.66 13.13
CA ASP A 483 34.90 -59.26 12.02
C ASP A 483 34.56 -57.85 11.55
N ARG A 484 35.65 -57.15 11.30
CA ARG A 484 35.87 -55.73 11.15
C ARG A 484 36.48 -55.60 9.78
N ASP A 485 35.81 -54.89 8.87
CA ASP A 485 36.40 -54.28 7.67
C ASP A 485 35.38 -53.25 7.15
N THR A 486 35.49 -51.96 7.43
CA THR A 486 36.34 -50.94 6.77
C THR A 486 36.61 -51.16 5.29
N SER A 487 35.77 -50.58 4.42
CA SER A 487 36.29 -49.89 3.24
C SER A 487 35.33 -48.81 2.71
N LEU A 488 35.72 -47.55 2.95
CA LEU A 488 35.40 -46.38 2.14
C LEU A 488 35.84 -46.58 0.68
N ARG A 489 34.95 -46.32 -0.28
CA ARG A 489 35.25 -45.82 -1.66
C ARG A 489 33.91 -45.39 -2.29
N ARG A 490 33.64 -44.08 -2.41
CA ARG A 490 34.04 -43.09 -3.43
C ARG A 490 33.15 -43.11 -4.68
N ALA A 491 32.64 -41.93 -4.99
CA ALA A 491 31.83 -41.55 -6.13
C ALA A 491 32.52 -41.68 -7.50
N GLY A 492 31.70 -41.78 -8.54
CA GLY A 492 32.00 -41.72 -9.99
C GLY A 492 30.89 -42.47 -10.73
N SER A 493 29.88 -41.81 -11.30
CA SER A 493 29.87 -41.18 -12.63
C SER A 493 30.45 -42.07 -13.73
N ASP A 494 29.58 -42.79 -14.42
CA ASP A 494 29.40 -42.78 -15.88
C ASP A 494 28.35 -43.87 -16.22
N ARG A 495 27.20 -43.47 -16.78
CA ARG A 495 26.92 -43.41 -18.23
C ARG A 495 26.78 -44.82 -18.82
N GLU A 496 25.53 -45.24 -19.05
CA GLU A 496 25.06 -45.84 -20.32
C GLU A 496 23.59 -46.31 -20.23
N LEU A 497 22.80 -45.93 -21.24
CA LEU A 497 21.53 -46.57 -21.59
C LEU A 497 21.80 -47.94 -22.23
N PRO A 498 20.84 -48.88 -22.15
CA PRO A 498 20.14 -49.26 -23.38
C PRO A 498 18.61 -49.41 -23.17
N THR A 499 17.79 -48.80 -24.02
CA THR A 499 17.19 -49.37 -25.25
C THR A 499 16.05 -50.37 -25.02
N SER A 500 14.84 -49.88 -25.33
CA SER A 500 13.65 -50.54 -25.91
C SER A 500 13.36 -52.02 -25.65
N GLY A 501 12.21 -52.24 -25.00
CA GLY A 501 11.05 -52.88 -25.66
C GLY A 501 10.96 -54.41 -25.63
N ARG A 502 10.02 -54.95 -24.83
CA ARG A 502 9.09 -55.99 -25.29
C ARG A 502 7.90 -56.19 -24.34
N THR A 503 6.72 -56.09 -24.94
CA THR A 503 5.43 -56.54 -24.42
C THR A 503 5.37 -58.07 -24.42
N ALA A 504 4.91 -58.67 -23.32
CA ALA A 504 4.26 -59.98 -23.32
C ALA A 504 3.27 -60.07 -22.14
N ARG A 505 2.07 -60.52 -22.49
CA ARG A 505 0.83 -60.58 -21.69
C ARG A 505 0.74 -61.97 -21.00
N PRO A 506 -0.41 -62.36 -20.42
CA PRO A 506 -0.59 -62.69 -19.01
C PRO A 506 -0.63 -64.22 -18.73
N THR A 507 -0.59 -64.62 -17.46
CA THR A 507 -1.10 -65.93 -17.03
C THR A 507 -2.12 -65.75 -15.92
N ARG A 508 -3.34 -66.25 -16.18
CA ARG A 508 -4.51 -66.25 -15.30
C ARG A 508 -4.75 -67.66 -14.78
N GLY A 509 -4.94 -67.75 -13.45
CA GLY A 509 -5.88 -68.63 -12.74
C GLY A 509 -5.32 -69.96 -12.21
N PRO A 510 -6.06 -70.69 -11.33
CA PRO A 510 -7.23 -70.33 -10.50
C PRO A 510 -7.06 -70.76 -8.99
N GLN A 511 -7.52 -70.01 -7.98
CA GLN A 511 -8.85 -70.02 -7.32
C GLN A 511 -9.03 -70.95 -6.08
N ARG A 512 -9.37 -70.32 -4.93
CA ARG A 512 -10.13 -70.77 -3.72
C ARG A 512 -9.46 -71.76 -2.74
N ARG A 513 -9.67 -71.73 -1.41
CA ARG A 513 -10.66 -71.07 -0.52
C ARG A 513 -10.21 -71.17 0.96
N ASP A 514 -10.64 -70.20 1.78
CA ASP A 514 -11.06 -70.27 3.21
C ASP A 514 -10.00 -70.72 4.27
N SER A 515 -9.84 -70.10 5.46
CA SER A 515 -10.74 -69.35 6.31
C SER A 515 -10.02 -68.72 7.53
N ASN A 516 -10.66 -67.68 8.07
CA ASN A 516 -10.84 -67.33 9.50
C ASN A 516 -9.75 -66.63 10.35
N ARG A 517 -10.15 -65.38 10.68
CA ARG A 517 -10.24 -64.78 12.03
C ARG A 517 -8.94 -64.45 12.77
N SER A 518 -8.56 -63.18 12.65
CA SER A 518 -8.02 -62.39 13.76
C SER A 518 -9.14 -62.02 14.74
N ILE A 519 -9.02 -62.48 15.99
CA ILE A 519 -9.79 -62.07 17.17
C ILE A 519 -8.78 -61.54 18.20
N ARG A 520 -9.22 -60.52 18.97
CA ARG A 520 -8.78 -60.03 20.31
C ARG A 520 -7.86 -58.81 20.39
N SER A 521 -8.45 -57.72 20.89
CA SER A 521 -8.43 -57.28 22.31
C SER A 521 -9.55 -56.24 22.51
N ASN A 522 -10.67 -56.45 23.22
CA ASN A 522 -10.92 -56.47 24.69
C ASN A 522 -10.11 -55.40 25.47
N ILE A 523 -10.68 -54.30 26.00
CA ILE A 523 -11.68 -54.05 27.09
C ILE A 523 -10.99 -53.48 28.35
N SER A 524 -11.66 -52.47 28.95
CA SER A 524 -11.69 -52.01 30.37
C SER A 524 -11.17 -50.57 30.53
N GLU A 525 -11.98 -49.52 30.68
CA GLU A 525 -12.89 -49.09 31.77
C GLU A 525 -12.26 -48.86 33.17
N LYS A 526 -12.62 -47.68 33.73
CA LYS A 526 -12.51 -47.13 35.10
C LYS A 526 -11.16 -46.50 35.50
N SER A 527 -11.11 -45.35 36.18
CA SER A 527 -12.12 -44.57 36.92
C SER A 527 -11.52 -43.26 37.47
N VAL A 528 -12.38 -42.23 37.64
CA VAL A 528 -12.36 -41.13 38.64
C VAL A 528 -11.11 -40.27 38.73
#